data_AF-A0A5P8Z6T4-F1
#
_entry.id   AF-A0A5P8Z6T4-F1
#
_cell.length_a   1.000
_cell.length_b   1.000
_cell.length_c   1.000
_cell.angle_alpha   90.00
_cell.angle_beta   90.00
_cell.angle_gamma   90.00
#
_symmetry.space_group_name_H-M   'P 1'
#
loop_
_entity.id
_entity.type
_entity.pdbx_description
1 polymer ?
#
loop_
_entity_poly.entity_id
_entity_poly.type
_entity_poly.pdbx_seq_one_letter_code
_entity_poly.pdbx_strand_id
1 'polypeptide(L)' 'MRADWQVSIRRACAVIRFDPKTYRYKSRRPGQAALEQRIRKICQTRVRFGYRRVHVLLKREG' A
#
# COMPACT_ATOMS: atom_id res chain seq x y z
N MET A 1 18.58 0.93 8.04
CA MET A 1 18.48 0.90 9.52
C MET A 1 19.54 0.04 10.20
N ARG A 2 19.62 -1.28 9.97
CA ARG A 2 20.68 -2.12 10.56
C ARG A 2 22.06 -1.88 9.93
N ALA A 3 22.12 -1.72 8.62
CA ALA A 3 23.37 -1.47 7.90
C ALA A 3 23.87 -0.02 8.07
N ASP A 4 22.95 0.96 8.07
CA ASP A 4 23.35 2.38 8.09
C ASP A 4 23.69 2.91 9.49
N TRP A 5 23.07 2.38 10.55
CA TRP A 5 23.17 2.97 11.89
C TRP A 5 23.74 2.01 12.95
N GLN A 6 24.08 0.77 12.59
CA GLN A 6 24.55 -0.28 13.53
C GLN A 6 23.64 -0.53 14.76
N VAL A 7 22.39 -0.07 14.75
CA VAL A 7 21.43 -0.27 15.84
C VAL A 7 20.50 -1.45 15.54
N SER A 8 20.21 -2.26 16.57
CA SER A 8 19.20 -3.32 16.43
C SER A 8 17.81 -2.72 16.22
N ILE A 9 16.99 -3.35 15.35
CA ILE A 9 15.60 -2.95 15.10
C ILE A 9 14.82 -2.77 16.41
N ARG A 10 15.03 -3.67 17.39
CA ARG A 10 14.38 -3.58 18.71
C ARG A 10 14.71 -2.26 19.42
N ARG A 11 16.00 -1.88 19.44
CA ARG A 11 16.46 -0.64 20.09
C ARG A 11 15.99 0.61 19.33
N ALA A 12 16.05 0.59 18.00
CA ALA A 12 15.52 1.68 17.18
C ALA A 12 14.01 1.89 17.41
N CYS A 13 13.21 0.82 17.35
CA CYS A 13 11.77 0.88 17.60
C CYS A 13 11.43 1.35 19.02
N ALA A 14 12.20 0.96 20.04
CA ALA A 14 11.99 1.41 21.41
C ALA A 14 12.17 2.93 21.55
N VAL A 15 13.20 3.51 20.92
CA VAL A 15 13.48 4.96 20.97
C VAL A 15 12.32 5.77 20.37
N ILE A 16 11.78 5.33 19.24
CA ILE A 16 10.66 6.01 18.57
C ILE A 16 9.27 5.59 19.10
N ARG A 17 9.21 4.75 20.14
CA ARG A 17 7.99 4.16 20.71
C ARG A 17 7.10 3.50 19.66
N PHE A 18 7.71 2.77 18.74
CA PHE A 18 7.03 2.02 17.68
C PHE A 18 7.03 0.52 17.98
N ASP A 19 5.94 -0.17 17.64
CA ASP A 19 5.86 -1.60 17.87
C ASP A 19 6.77 -2.39 16.89
N PRO A 20 7.70 -3.22 17.39
CA PRO A 20 8.62 -3.97 16.53
C PRO A 20 7.94 -5.03 15.63
N LYS A 21 6.71 -5.49 15.94
CA LYS A 21 5.95 -6.39 15.06
C LYS A 21 5.41 -5.63 13.87
N THR A 22 4.91 -4.41 14.08
CA THR A 22 4.48 -3.52 12.98
C THR A 22 5.64 -3.22 12.02
N TYR A 23 6.85 -3.00 12.54
CA TYR A 23 8.02 -2.78 11.68
C TYR A 23 8.36 -4.02 10.84
N ARG A 24 8.23 -5.21 11.42
CA ARG A 24 8.50 -6.48 10.72
C ARG A 24 7.37 -6.91 9.79
N TYR A 25 6.18 -6.31 9.93
CA TYR A 25 5.04 -6.66 9.14
C TYR A 25 5.34 -6.38 7.66
N LYS A 26 5.30 -7.45 6.86
CA LYS A 26 5.33 -7.38 5.41
C LYS A 26 4.00 -7.88 4.90
N SER A 27 3.30 -7.05 4.13
CA SER A 27 2.08 -7.46 3.45
C SER A 27 2.39 -8.68 2.57
N ARG A 28 1.59 -9.74 2.73
CA ARG A 28 1.68 -10.97 1.92
C ARG A 28 0.76 -10.93 0.70
N ARG A 29 0.03 -9.84 0.49
CA ARG A 29 -0.91 -9.73 -0.63
C ARG A 29 -0.11 -9.72 -1.94
N PRO A 30 -0.45 -10.56 -2.92
CA PRO A 30 0.14 -10.45 -4.25
C PRO A 30 -0.17 -9.06 -4.81
N GLY A 31 0.76 -8.52 -5.59
CA GLY A 31 0.56 -7.25 -6.29
C GLY A 31 -0.69 -7.31 -7.16
N GLN A 32 -1.50 -6.26 -7.15
CA GLN A 32 -2.77 -6.20 -7.89
C GLN A 32 -2.58 -5.44 -9.21
N ALA A 33 -1.52 -5.78 -9.96
CA ALA A 33 -1.11 -5.02 -11.15
C ALA A 33 -2.25 -4.86 -12.18
N ALA A 34 -3.04 -5.91 -12.40
CA ALA A 34 -4.20 -5.85 -13.30
C ALA A 34 -5.29 -4.88 -12.80
N LEU A 35 -5.58 -4.89 -11.49
CA LEU A 35 -6.56 -3.99 -10.89
C LEU A 35 -6.07 -2.53 -10.92
N GLU A 36 -4.80 -2.30 -10.62
CA GLU A 36 -4.17 -0.98 -10.69
C GLU A 36 -4.19 -0.41 -12.10
N GLN A 37 -3.85 -1.23 -13.11
CA GLN A 37 -3.97 -0.86 -14.51
C GLN A 37 -5.41 -0.53 -14.89
N ARG A 38 -6.39 -1.30 -14.39
CA ARG A 38 -7.80 -1.04 -14.67
C ARG A 38 -8.28 0.27 -14.05
N ILE A 39 -7.94 0.52 -12.78
CA ILE A 39 -8.21 1.80 -12.11
C ILE A 39 -7.63 2.95 -12.93
N ARG A 40 -6.35 2.83 -13.33
CA ARG A 40 -5.67 3.86 -14.12
C ARG A 40 -6.37 4.15 -15.43
N LYS A 41 -6.80 3.11 -16.15
CA LYS A 41 -7.58 3.25 -17.40
C LYS A 41 -8.89 4.00 -17.18
N ILE A 42 -9.63 3.67 -16.12
CA ILE A 42 -10.90 4.34 -15.79
C ILE A 42 -10.65 5.83 -15.49
N CYS A 43 -9.63 6.14 -14.67
CA CYS A 43 -9.29 7.51 -14.32
C CYS A 43 -8.84 8.33 -15.54
N GLN A 44 -8.11 7.71 -16.48
CA GLN A 44 -7.70 8.36 -17.73
C GLN A 44 -8.89 8.68 -18.63
N THR A 45 -9.85 7.77 -18.77
CA THR A 45 -11.04 8.00 -19.60
C THR A 45 -12.05 8.94 -18.93
N ARG A 46 -12.13 8.94 -17.59
CA ARG A 46 -13.15 9.67 -16.82
C ARG A 46 -12.51 10.48 -15.70
N VAL A 47 -11.79 11.54 -16.06
CA VAL A 47 -10.98 12.37 -15.14
C VAL A 47 -11.76 12.92 -13.94
N ARG A 48 -13.06 13.22 -14.10
CA ARG A 48 -13.91 13.75 -13.01
C ARG A 48 -14.41 12.67 -12.03
N PHE A 49 -14.10 11.40 -12.25
CA PHE A 49 -14.55 10.33 -11.37
C PHE A 49 -13.65 10.26 -10.13
N GLY A 50 -14.25 10.51 -8.96
CA GLY A 50 -13.61 10.19 -7.68
C GLY A 50 -13.62 8.68 -7.40
N TYR A 51 -12.86 8.27 -6.39
CA TYR A 51 -12.65 6.86 -6.02
C TYR A 51 -13.94 6.05 -5.87
N ARG A 52 -15.02 6.65 -5.35
CA ARG A 52 -16.33 5.98 -5.19
C ARG A 52 -16.94 5.55 -6.52
N ARG A 53 -16.87 6.39 -7.55
CA ARG A 53 -17.43 6.09 -8.88
C ARG A 53 -16.57 5.05 -9.61
N VAL A 54 -15.25 5.13 -9.47
CA VAL A 54 -14.33 4.11 -9.99
C VAL A 54 -14.62 2.75 -9.36
N HIS A 55 -14.82 2.70 -8.04
CA HIS A 55 -15.14 1.46 -7.31
C HIS A 55 -16.47 0.82 -7.76
N VAL A 56 -17.52 1.63 -7.99
CA VAL A 56 -18.79 1.11 -8.55
C VAL A 56 -18.59 0.52 -9.93
N LEU A 57 -17.76 1.14 -10.77
CA LEU A 57 -17.48 0.67 -12.11
C LEU A 57 -16.69 -0.65 -12.10
N LEU A 58 -15.66 -0.75 -11.26
CA LEU A 58 -14.90 -1.98 -11.05
C LEU A 58 -15.79 -3.14 -10.58
N LYS A 59 -16.68 -2.88 -9.61
CA LYS A 59 -17.62 -3.91 -9.14
C LYS A 59 -18.58 -4.44 -10.21
N ARG A 60 -18.86 -3.63 -11.25
CA ARG A 60 -19.71 -4.06 -12.38
C ARG A 60 -18.94 -4.86 -13.42
N GLU A 61 -17.62 -4.76 -13.44
CA GLU A 61 -16.76 -5.43 -14.42
C GLU A 61 -16.36 -6.85 -13.99
N GLY A 62 -16.47 -7.18 -12.69
CA GLY A 62 -16.16 -8.50 -12.12
C GLY A 62 -14.92 -8.48 -11.26
#